data_AF-A0A8H5HPW5-F1
#
_entry.id   AF-A0A8H5HPW5-F1
#
_cell.length_a   1.000
_cell.length_b   1.000
_cell.length_c   1.000
_cell.angle_alpha   90.00
_cell.angle_beta   90.00
_cell.angle_gamma   90.00
#
_symmetry.space_group_name_H-M   'P 1'
#
loop_
_entity.id
_entity.type
_entity.pdbx_description
1 polymer ?
#
loop_
_entity_poly.entity_id
_entity_poly.type
_entity_poly.pdbx_seq_one_letter_code
_entity_poly.pdbx_strand_id
1 'polypeptide(L)'
;MANRNNARVLFTVNWHITRDLDGAYAYLGFIQDLRAQLEVGERTRGVPSLVVERAGNMNFFDVHLSYTDTNNITHAINLRLRTDNLYLIGFRRENLNTWFELANQGVRNFLINEPRTPTVPVGFGENYRALASNAGRSDDLHDVVLNFDQIGWAIRTLADGTSTQRDKARALLVFVIAVAEATRFHLISRFVSSSWLSEQPEELGPSRGNLVHNWDRLSTAIQRAQNPGHWFTFLNTTGLIGTNNIAGAIDALGIMHLTCREDPRPSGSGSSGNRRSRSIPVYCQGQSLLEIFHVLLNPTDKERAYKMTLYGTITITDGAGTTNVWNRDKSKSVETDPSIYIPLNGPDRPLYAGDELYINLDLQNEHTDHVIANGTIAFNPFDYFSLTKYNVGTTCEVSGDYGSATVSYMVMSDGLYAQIAVVIIEGDGDTTQVYGDIDVNNGHGQSTLFLTQRGDAFDVKTRASIPLLKNIVAVPTKDKLTVNVNIKDWNRFLSDTQIAWGAAEFHPQYMRSESKRIKGAGGELEVQVTWL
;
A
#
# COMPACT_ATOMS: atom_id res chain seq x y z
N MET A 1 -14.72 20.98 20.48
CA MET A 1 -16.10 20.73 20.01
C MET A 1 -16.02 19.67 18.93
N ALA A 2 -16.54 18.47 19.18
CA ALA A 2 -16.52 17.39 18.21
C ALA A 2 -17.50 17.72 17.07
N ASN A 3 -17.01 17.80 15.83
CA ASN A 3 -17.87 17.87 14.65
C ASN A 3 -18.82 16.66 14.71
N ARG A 4 -20.13 16.92 14.75
CA ARG A 4 -21.13 15.86 14.53
C ARG A 4 -20.96 15.40 13.09
N ASN A 5 -20.39 14.22 12.89
CA ASN A 5 -20.29 13.58 11.59
C ASN A 5 -21.71 13.40 11.03
N ASN A 6 -21.96 13.90 9.83
CA ASN A 6 -23.20 13.62 9.09
C ASN A 6 -23.08 12.25 8.41
N ALA A 7 -22.93 11.20 9.22
CA ALA A 7 -23.00 9.81 8.77
C ALA A 7 -24.41 9.51 8.24
N ARG A 8 -24.54 9.14 6.96
CA ARG A 8 -25.84 8.82 6.36
C ARG A 8 -25.79 7.51 5.60
N VAL A 9 -26.81 6.67 5.80
CA VAL A 9 -27.10 5.54 4.91
C VAL A 9 -27.85 6.06 3.69
N LEU A 10 -27.30 5.84 2.49
CA LEU A 10 -27.89 6.32 1.23
C LEU A 10 -28.97 5.36 0.72
N PHE A 11 -28.72 4.06 0.79
CA PHE A 11 -29.61 3.02 0.33
C PHE A 11 -29.36 1.69 1.05
N THR A 12 -30.30 0.77 0.90
CA THR A 12 -30.20 -0.61 1.38
C THR A 12 -30.50 -1.55 0.22
N VAL A 13 -29.66 -2.56 0.02
CA VAL A 13 -29.88 -3.62 -0.96
C VAL A 13 -30.24 -4.90 -0.22
N ASN A 14 -31.25 -5.62 -0.69
CA ASN A 14 -31.68 -6.89 -0.13
C ASN A 14 -31.23 -8.04 -1.02
N TRP A 15 -30.65 -9.07 -0.42
CA TRP A 15 -30.27 -10.28 -1.15
C TRP A 15 -30.54 -11.53 -0.31
N HIS A 16 -31.48 -12.34 -0.80
CA HIS A 16 -31.75 -13.68 -0.29
C HIS A 16 -30.99 -14.71 -1.13
N ILE A 17 -30.24 -15.59 -0.50
CA ILE A 17 -29.43 -16.59 -1.21
C ILE A 17 -30.17 -17.93 -1.32
N THR A 18 -30.09 -18.56 -2.50
CA THR A 18 -30.70 -19.88 -2.79
C THR A 18 -29.66 -20.86 -3.32
N ARG A 19 -29.85 -22.16 -3.01
CA ARG A 19 -28.94 -23.26 -3.38
C ARG A 19 -29.29 -23.85 -4.75
N ASP A 20 -29.27 -23.01 -5.77
CA ASP A 20 -29.58 -23.39 -7.15
C ASP A 20 -28.79 -22.52 -8.13
N LEU A 21 -28.91 -22.84 -9.42
CA LEU A 21 -28.28 -22.07 -10.49
C LEU A 21 -28.87 -20.65 -10.57
N ASP A 22 -30.16 -20.50 -10.27
CA ASP A 22 -30.82 -19.20 -10.20
C ASP A 22 -30.21 -18.32 -9.10
N GLY A 23 -29.80 -18.91 -7.97
CA GLY A 23 -29.05 -18.23 -6.91
C GLY A 23 -27.69 -17.74 -7.37
N ALA A 24 -26.98 -18.51 -8.19
CA ALA A 24 -25.70 -18.11 -8.78
C ALA A 24 -25.85 -16.92 -9.75
N TYR A 25 -26.95 -16.88 -10.53
CA TYR A 25 -27.27 -15.76 -11.41
C TYR A 25 -27.77 -14.55 -10.62
N ALA A 26 -28.62 -14.76 -9.61
CA ALA A 26 -29.13 -13.73 -8.72
C ALA A 26 -27.99 -13.02 -7.98
N TYR A 27 -26.94 -13.76 -7.60
CA TYR A 27 -25.72 -13.18 -7.05
C TYR A 27 -25.04 -12.19 -8.03
N LEU A 28 -24.85 -12.58 -9.29
CA LEU A 28 -24.26 -11.69 -10.29
C LEU A 28 -25.13 -10.45 -10.53
N GLY A 29 -26.45 -10.63 -10.58
CA GLY A 29 -27.41 -9.52 -10.67
C GLY A 29 -27.30 -8.56 -9.48
N PHE A 30 -27.27 -9.11 -8.26
CA PHE A 30 -27.07 -8.34 -7.02
C PHE A 30 -25.78 -7.48 -7.08
N ILE A 31 -24.65 -8.07 -7.49
CA ILE A 31 -23.38 -7.33 -7.61
C ILE A 31 -23.45 -6.26 -8.70
N GLN A 32 -24.13 -6.52 -9.82
CA GLN A 32 -24.32 -5.54 -10.89
C GLN A 32 -25.18 -4.36 -10.42
N ASP A 33 -26.29 -4.63 -9.75
CA ASP A 33 -27.17 -3.60 -9.18
C ASP A 33 -26.45 -2.76 -8.14
N LEU A 34 -25.58 -3.38 -7.33
CA LEU A 34 -24.78 -2.67 -6.35
C LEU A 34 -23.80 -1.69 -7.04
N ARG A 35 -23.08 -2.12 -8.09
CA ARG A 35 -22.23 -1.23 -8.89
C ARG A 35 -23.03 -0.08 -9.50
N ALA A 36 -24.23 -0.34 -10.01
CA ALA A 36 -25.07 0.68 -10.63
C ALA A 36 -25.57 1.73 -9.61
N GLN A 37 -25.84 1.34 -8.37
CA GLN A 37 -26.22 2.28 -7.30
C GLN A 37 -25.05 3.10 -6.76
N LEU A 38 -23.83 2.57 -6.83
CA LEU A 38 -22.62 3.22 -6.33
C LEU A 38 -21.90 4.10 -7.35
N GLU A 39 -22.15 3.87 -8.65
CA GLU A 39 -21.51 4.61 -9.72
C GLU A 39 -21.80 6.12 -9.65
N VAL A 40 -20.77 6.92 -9.83
CA VAL A 40 -20.89 8.36 -10.01
C VAL A 40 -20.11 8.87 -11.21
N GLY A 41 -20.58 9.98 -11.78
CA GLY A 41 -19.84 10.73 -12.80
C GLY A 41 -19.76 10.04 -14.16
N GLU A 42 -18.73 10.40 -14.93
CA GLU A 42 -18.45 9.79 -16.23
C GLU A 42 -17.57 8.54 -16.05
N ARG A 43 -17.90 7.47 -16.76
CA ARG A 43 -17.11 6.25 -16.78
C ARG A 43 -15.76 6.47 -17.47
N THR A 44 -14.66 6.04 -16.83
CA THR A 44 -13.35 6.05 -17.49
C THR A 44 -13.18 4.77 -18.28
N ARG A 45 -13.13 4.88 -19.62
CA ARG A 45 -13.06 3.73 -20.55
C ARG A 45 -14.14 2.67 -20.30
N GLY A 46 -15.35 3.10 -19.94
CA GLY A 46 -16.50 2.22 -19.72
C GLY A 46 -16.58 1.59 -18.32
N VAL A 47 -15.59 1.83 -17.45
CA VAL A 47 -15.61 1.37 -16.05
C VAL A 47 -16.20 2.46 -15.15
N PRO A 48 -17.18 2.14 -14.29
CA PRO A 48 -17.74 3.10 -13.33
C PRO A 48 -16.74 3.46 -12.23
N SER A 49 -16.98 4.58 -11.54
CA SER A 49 -16.17 5.04 -10.42
C SER A 49 -17.02 5.32 -9.19
N LEU A 50 -16.42 5.12 -8.01
CA LEU A 50 -17.01 5.53 -6.73
C LEU A 50 -16.87 7.04 -6.50
N VAL A 51 -17.67 7.54 -5.56
CA VAL A 51 -17.57 8.91 -5.06
C VAL A 51 -16.31 9.11 -4.23
N VAL A 52 -15.67 10.27 -4.36
CA VAL A 52 -14.63 10.71 -3.41
C VAL A 52 -15.30 11.46 -2.28
N GLU A 53 -15.32 10.87 -1.09
CA GLU A 53 -15.84 11.55 0.09
C GLU A 53 -14.78 12.48 0.69
N ARG A 54 -15.18 13.74 0.93
CA ARG A 54 -14.34 14.72 1.61
C ARG A 54 -14.46 14.52 3.13
N ALA A 55 -13.37 14.78 3.85
CA ALA A 55 -13.31 14.69 5.30
C ALA A 55 -14.54 15.35 5.97
N GLY A 56 -15.27 14.58 6.78
CA GLY A 56 -16.44 15.02 7.55
C GLY A 56 -17.82 14.60 7.00
N ASN A 57 -17.90 14.09 5.76
CA ASN A 57 -19.15 13.57 5.18
C ASN A 57 -18.98 12.10 4.78
N MET A 58 -19.22 11.18 5.73
CA MET A 58 -19.24 9.75 5.44
C MET A 58 -20.63 9.33 4.97
N ASN A 59 -20.70 8.64 3.85
CA ASN A 59 -21.91 7.92 3.48
C ASN A 59 -21.70 6.41 3.48
N PHE A 60 -22.78 5.74 3.81
CA PHE A 60 -22.84 4.30 3.94
C PHE A 60 -23.95 3.76 3.06
N PHE A 61 -23.88 2.47 2.78
CA PHE A 61 -25.00 1.69 2.32
C PHE A 61 -25.08 0.41 3.14
N ASP A 62 -26.30 -0.11 3.26
CA ASP A 62 -26.53 -1.36 3.97
C ASP A 62 -26.81 -2.49 2.98
N VAL A 63 -26.31 -3.68 3.27
CA VAL A 63 -26.66 -4.91 2.55
C VAL A 63 -27.37 -5.84 3.53
N HIS A 64 -28.66 -6.04 3.30
CA HIS A 64 -29.46 -7.00 4.04
C HIS A 64 -29.34 -8.38 3.38
N LEU A 65 -28.72 -9.31 4.10
CA LEU A 65 -28.45 -10.67 3.64
C LEU A 65 -29.33 -11.65 4.40
N SER A 66 -29.98 -12.57 3.68
CA SER A 66 -30.74 -13.65 4.31
C SER A 66 -30.51 -15.00 3.65
N TYR A 67 -30.60 -16.06 4.45
CA TYR A 67 -30.37 -17.44 4.06
C TYR A 67 -31.32 -18.36 4.84
N THR A 68 -31.97 -19.29 4.14
CA THR A 68 -32.78 -20.33 4.78
C THR A 68 -31.99 -21.63 4.80
N ASP A 69 -31.78 -22.17 6.00
CA ASP A 69 -31.04 -23.42 6.19
C ASP A 69 -31.88 -24.67 5.87
N THR A 70 -31.23 -25.84 5.94
CA THR A 70 -31.87 -27.14 5.67
C THR A 70 -32.98 -27.49 6.68
N ASN A 71 -33.05 -26.81 7.82
CA ASN A 71 -34.09 -26.96 8.83
C ASN A 71 -35.23 -25.95 8.63
N ASN A 72 -35.23 -25.23 7.50
CA ASN A 72 -36.20 -24.20 7.15
C ASN A 72 -36.19 -23.00 8.12
N ILE A 73 -35.05 -22.71 8.73
CA ILE A 73 -34.83 -21.53 9.57
C ILE A 73 -34.16 -20.46 8.74
N THR A 74 -34.77 -19.27 8.68
CA THR A 74 -34.18 -18.10 8.04
C THR A 74 -33.27 -17.35 9.01
N HIS A 75 -32.03 -17.14 8.59
CA HIS A 75 -31.03 -16.32 9.27
C HIS A 75 -30.82 -15.06 8.44
N ALA A 76 -30.71 -13.90 9.10
CA ALA A 76 -30.45 -12.65 8.40
C ALA A 76 -29.58 -11.67 9.20
N ILE A 77 -28.83 -10.89 8.45
CA ILE A 77 -27.93 -9.86 8.96
C ILE A 77 -27.98 -8.63 8.05
N ASN A 78 -27.60 -7.48 8.60
CA ASN A 78 -27.31 -6.28 7.84
C ASN A 78 -25.81 -6.04 7.90
N LEU A 79 -25.17 -5.83 6.77
CA LEU A 79 -23.81 -5.33 6.66
C LEU A 79 -23.84 -3.84 6.38
N ARG A 80 -22.91 -3.07 6.95
CA ARG A 80 -22.73 -1.66 6.64
C ARG A 80 -21.40 -1.43 5.95
N LEU A 81 -21.46 -0.84 4.76
CA LEU A 81 -20.29 -0.56 3.95
C LEU A 81 -20.21 0.92 3.60
N ARG A 82 -18.99 1.42 3.41
CA ARG A 82 -18.72 2.78 2.92
C ARG A 82 -18.96 2.91 1.42
N THR A 83 -19.57 4.02 0.99
CA THR A 83 -19.88 4.25 -0.43
C THR A 83 -18.69 4.73 -1.26
N ASP A 84 -17.66 5.29 -0.63
CA ASP A 84 -16.48 5.83 -1.32
C ASP A 84 -15.40 4.79 -1.61
N ASN A 85 -15.31 3.74 -0.78
CA ASN A 85 -14.27 2.73 -0.91
C ASN A 85 -14.72 1.28 -0.72
N LEU A 86 -16.01 1.02 -0.46
CA LEU A 86 -16.57 -0.33 -0.23
C LEU A 86 -16.07 -1.04 1.05
N TYR A 87 -15.49 -0.32 2.01
CA TYR A 87 -15.02 -0.94 3.25
C TYR A 87 -16.20 -1.42 4.10
N LEU A 88 -16.12 -2.67 4.56
CA LEU A 88 -17.07 -3.23 5.52
C LEU A 88 -16.77 -2.68 6.91
N ILE A 89 -17.69 -1.89 7.45
CA ILE A 89 -17.51 -1.19 8.73
C ILE A 89 -18.12 -1.96 9.88
N GLY A 90 -19.22 -2.67 9.65
CA GLY A 90 -19.88 -3.41 10.71
C GLY A 90 -21.03 -4.26 10.23
N PHE A 91 -21.60 -5.00 11.17
CA PHE A 91 -22.80 -5.78 10.93
C PHE A 91 -23.81 -5.62 12.08
N ARG A 92 -25.08 -5.88 11.78
CA ARG A 92 -26.16 -5.93 12.75
C ARG A 92 -26.99 -7.18 12.51
N ARG A 93 -27.37 -7.86 13.60
CA ARG A 93 -28.28 -9.00 13.56
C ARG A 93 -29.72 -8.48 13.42
N GLU A 94 -30.55 -9.15 12.62
CA GLU A 94 -31.92 -8.67 12.37
C GLU A 94 -32.73 -8.46 13.66
N ASN A 95 -32.57 -9.37 14.63
CA ASN A 95 -33.30 -9.34 15.91
C ASN A 95 -32.57 -8.61 17.06
N LEU A 96 -31.51 -7.85 16.76
CA LEU A 96 -30.79 -7.10 17.78
C LEU A 96 -30.58 -5.64 17.36
N ASN A 97 -31.03 -4.73 18.21
CA ASN A 97 -30.80 -3.29 18.04
C ASN A 97 -29.38 -2.89 18.49
N THR A 98 -28.35 -3.51 17.91
CA THR A 98 -26.94 -3.18 18.20
C THR A 98 -26.07 -3.45 16.98
N TRP A 99 -25.30 -2.45 16.57
CA TRP A 99 -24.26 -2.58 15.56
C TRP A 99 -22.98 -3.13 16.19
N PHE A 100 -22.35 -4.06 15.49
CA PHE A 100 -21.02 -4.57 15.78
C PHE A 100 -20.06 -3.96 14.76
N GLU A 101 -19.28 -2.97 15.19
CA GLU A 101 -18.32 -2.28 14.33
C GLU A 101 -16.96 -2.99 14.38
N LEU A 102 -16.31 -3.11 13.22
CA LEU A 102 -14.95 -3.64 13.09
C LEU A 102 -13.98 -2.61 13.68
N ALA A 103 -13.80 -2.70 14.99
CA ALA A 103 -12.93 -1.85 15.77
C ALA A 103 -12.29 -2.65 16.89
N ASN A 104 -11.08 -2.26 17.28
CA ASN A 104 -10.37 -2.83 18.42
C ASN A 104 -11.11 -2.55 19.74
N GLN A 105 -10.86 -3.38 20.75
CA GLN A 105 -11.39 -3.13 22.09
C GLN A 105 -10.90 -1.77 22.63
N GLY A 106 -11.79 -1.04 23.31
CA GLY A 106 -11.47 0.26 23.91
C GLY A 106 -11.59 1.48 22.97
N VAL A 107 -11.89 1.28 21.68
CA VAL A 107 -12.25 2.38 20.78
C VAL A 107 -13.51 3.10 21.30
N ARG A 108 -13.46 4.44 21.32
CA ARG A 108 -14.54 5.30 21.83
C ARG A 108 -15.27 6.08 20.73
N ASN A 109 -14.66 6.19 19.55
CA ASN A 109 -15.22 6.91 18.41
C ASN A 109 -15.61 5.88 17.36
N PHE A 110 -16.90 5.61 17.26
CA PHE A 110 -17.44 4.69 16.25
C PHE A 110 -17.81 5.44 14.97
N LEU A 111 -17.58 4.81 13.82
CA LEU A 111 -18.05 5.28 12.51
C LEU A 111 -19.57 5.13 12.40
N ILE A 112 -20.11 4.05 12.98
CA ILE A 112 -21.54 3.79 13.09
C ILE A 112 -22.06 4.52 14.33
N ASN A 113 -22.66 5.68 14.10
CA ASN A 113 -23.26 6.50 15.15
C ASN A 113 -24.72 6.82 14.82
N GLU A 114 -25.56 5.79 14.88
CA GLU A 114 -26.99 5.93 14.62
C GLU A 114 -27.76 6.34 15.87
N PRO A 115 -28.68 7.32 15.77
CA PRO A 115 -29.56 7.65 16.88
C PRO A 115 -30.35 6.41 17.33
N ARG A 116 -30.26 6.08 18.62
CA ARG A 116 -31.01 4.99 19.30
C ARG A 116 -30.58 3.57 18.93
N THR A 117 -29.49 3.39 18.18
CA THR A 117 -28.87 2.08 17.95
C THR A 117 -27.47 2.06 18.55
N PRO A 118 -27.25 1.39 19.69
CA PRO A 118 -25.92 1.20 20.25
C PRO A 118 -24.95 0.57 19.25
N THR A 119 -23.68 0.99 19.31
CA THR A 119 -22.57 0.39 18.58
C THR A 119 -21.56 -0.15 19.57
N VAL A 120 -21.07 -1.37 19.32
CA VAL A 120 -20.03 -2.03 20.11
C VAL A 120 -18.90 -2.52 19.21
N PRO A 121 -17.64 -2.55 19.69
CA PRO A 121 -16.53 -3.07 18.91
C PRO A 121 -16.61 -4.60 18.84
N VAL A 122 -16.34 -5.17 17.66
CA VAL A 122 -16.16 -6.62 17.50
C VAL A 122 -14.91 -7.11 18.24
N GLY A 123 -13.88 -6.25 18.33
CA GLY A 123 -12.62 -6.54 19.02
C GLY A 123 -11.38 -6.59 18.13
N PHE A 124 -11.55 -6.38 16.82
CA PHE A 124 -10.48 -6.29 15.83
C PHE A 124 -10.88 -5.31 14.72
N GLY A 125 -9.89 -4.73 14.05
CA GLY A 125 -10.08 -3.78 12.94
C GLY A 125 -10.51 -4.42 11.62
N GLU A 126 -10.78 -3.56 10.65
CA GLU A 126 -11.36 -3.86 9.33
C GLU A 126 -10.36 -4.25 8.24
N ASN A 127 -9.07 -3.98 8.44
CA ASN A 127 -8.04 -4.33 7.44
C ASN A 127 -7.87 -5.85 7.30
N TYR A 128 -7.39 -6.27 6.12
CA TYR A 128 -7.31 -7.70 5.79
C TYR A 128 -6.45 -8.47 6.78
N ARG A 129 -5.31 -7.92 7.19
CA ARG A 129 -4.40 -8.56 8.14
C ARG A 129 -5.03 -8.77 9.52
N ALA A 130 -5.77 -7.79 10.03
CA ALA A 130 -6.49 -7.91 11.29
C ALA A 130 -7.56 -9.00 11.20
N LEU A 131 -8.34 -9.02 10.13
CA LEU A 131 -9.35 -10.04 9.88
C LEU A 131 -8.74 -11.45 9.72
N ALA A 132 -7.70 -11.59 8.91
CA ALA A 132 -7.01 -12.84 8.66
C ALA A 132 -6.35 -13.40 9.93
N SER A 133 -5.65 -12.55 10.68
CA SER A 133 -5.03 -12.92 11.94
C SER A 133 -6.06 -13.39 12.97
N ASN A 134 -7.17 -12.66 13.13
CA ASN A 134 -8.25 -13.04 14.04
C ASN A 134 -9.02 -14.28 13.56
N ALA A 135 -9.08 -14.52 12.24
CA ALA A 135 -9.59 -15.76 11.68
C ALA A 135 -8.66 -16.97 11.93
N GLY A 136 -7.45 -16.73 12.45
CA GLY A 136 -6.40 -17.73 12.67
C GLY A 136 -5.84 -18.25 11.36
N ARG A 137 -5.58 -17.35 10.41
CA ARG A 137 -4.98 -17.61 9.09
C ARG A 137 -3.56 -17.05 9.05
N SER A 138 -2.65 -17.78 8.43
CA SER A 138 -1.28 -17.34 8.14
C SER A 138 -1.21 -16.55 6.83
N ASP A 139 -2.01 -16.94 5.83
CA ASP A 139 -1.90 -16.49 4.45
C ASP A 139 -3.09 -15.61 4.07
N ASP A 140 -3.10 -14.39 4.65
CA ASP A 140 -4.03 -13.28 4.41
C ASP A 140 -5.43 -13.68 3.90
N LEU A 141 -5.64 -13.62 2.57
CA LEU A 141 -6.90 -13.91 1.89
C LEU A 141 -6.92 -15.22 1.09
N HIS A 142 -5.80 -15.91 0.97
CA HIS A 142 -5.63 -16.98 -0.03
C HIS A 142 -6.57 -18.16 0.20
N ASP A 143 -6.70 -18.58 1.46
CA ASP A 143 -7.42 -19.82 1.80
C ASP A 143 -8.93 -19.55 2.03
N VAL A 144 -9.46 -18.42 1.55
CA VAL A 144 -10.89 -18.11 1.75
C VAL A 144 -11.69 -18.86 0.70
N VAL A 145 -12.42 -19.86 1.17
CA VAL A 145 -13.39 -20.62 0.37
C VAL A 145 -14.63 -19.77 0.10
N LEU A 146 -15.13 -19.79 -1.13
CA LEU A 146 -16.34 -19.05 -1.52
C LEU A 146 -17.26 -19.94 -2.35
N ASN A 147 -18.34 -20.41 -1.72
CA ASN A 147 -19.47 -21.09 -2.36
C ASN A 147 -20.75 -20.80 -1.57
N PHE A 148 -21.89 -21.32 -2.03
CA PHE A 148 -23.17 -21.14 -1.36
C PHE A 148 -23.13 -21.55 0.11
N ASP A 149 -22.59 -22.74 0.41
CA ASP A 149 -22.61 -23.30 1.77
C ASP A 149 -21.76 -22.43 2.73
N GLN A 150 -20.64 -21.90 2.26
CA GLN A 150 -19.76 -21.03 3.05
C GLN A 150 -20.35 -19.63 3.28
N ILE A 151 -21.07 -19.07 2.29
CA ILE A 151 -21.79 -17.80 2.46
C ILE A 151 -22.98 -17.98 3.43
N GLY A 152 -23.75 -19.07 3.29
CA GLY A 152 -24.84 -19.40 4.22
C GLY A 152 -24.34 -19.64 5.65
N TRP A 153 -23.19 -20.31 5.81
CA TRP A 153 -22.51 -20.46 7.10
C TRP A 153 -22.10 -19.11 7.70
N ALA A 154 -21.57 -18.19 6.88
CA ALA A 154 -21.18 -16.86 7.34
C ALA A 154 -22.38 -16.05 7.84
N ILE A 155 -23.52 -16.09 7.12
CA ILE A 155 -24.77 -15.41 7.55
C ILE A 155 -25.21 -15.96 8.91
N ARG A 156 -25.28 -17.30 9.02
CA ARG A 156 -25.69 -17.98 10.26
C ARG A 156 -24.78 -17.65 11.45
N THR A 157 -23.47 -17.65 11.21
CA THR A 157 -22.45 -17.36 12.23
C THR A 157 -22.58 -15.93 12.77
N LEU A 158 -22.80 -14.94 11.89
CA LEU A 158 -22.99 -13.56 12.34
C LEU A 158 -24.38 -13.31 12.94
N ALA A 159 -25.41 -14.06 12.51
CA ALA A 159 -26.73 -14.03 13.11
C ALA A 159 -26.76 -14.63 14.53
N ASP A 160 -25.93 -15.64 14.78
CA ASP A 160 -25.77 -16.27 16.09
C ASP A 160 -25.00 -15.37 17.08
N GLY A 161 -25.60 -15.17 18.25
CA GLY A 161 -25.00 -14.37 19.33
C GLY A 161 -23.86 -15.05 20.08
N THR A 162 -23.66 -16.35 19.90
CA THR A 162 -22.71 -17.16 20.68
C THR A 162 -21.41 -17.48 19.95
N SER A 163 -21.31 -17.12 18.67
CA SER A 163 -20.14 -17.37 17.84
C SER A 163 -18.87 -16.68 18.35
N THR A 164 -17.73 -17.36 18.21
CA THR A 164 -16.43 -16.89 18.70
C THR A 164 -15.93 -15.69 17.89
N GLN A 165 -14.95 -14.95 18.42
CA GLN A 165 -14.29 -13.88 17.64
C GLN A 165 -13.64 -14.42 16.37
N ARG A 166 -13.03 -15.62 16.45
CA ARG A 166 -12.42 -16.29 15.30
C ARG A 166 -13.45 -16.60 14.20
N ASP A 167 -14.61 -17.13 14.58
CA ASP A 167 -15.66 -17.46 13.61
C ASP A 167 -16.27 -16.19 12.99
N LYS A 168 -16.44 -15.13 13.79
CA LYS A 168 -16.87 -13.83 13.28
C LYS A 168 -15.88 -13.26 12.26
N ALA A 169 -14.58 -13.30 12.54
CA ALA A 169 -13.55 -12.83 11.61
C ALA A 169 -13.57 -13.64 10.30
N ARG A 170 -13.70 -14.98 10.39
CA ARG A 170 -13.86 -15.86 9.22
C ARG A 170 -15.11 -15.53 8.40
N ALA A 171 -16.24 -15.29 9.06
CA ALA A 171 -17.49 -14.93 8.39
C ALA A 171 -17.42 -13.54 7.73
N LEU A 172 -16.78 -12.56 8.39
CA LEU A 172 -16.59 -11.22 7.84
C LEU A 172 -15.68 -11.24 6.61
N LEU A 173 -14.60 -12.04 6.60
CA LEU A 173 -13.76 -12.22 5.40
C LEU A 173 -14.55 -12.74 4.19
N VAL A 174 -15.48 -13.68 4.41
CA VAL A 174 -16.37 -14.16 3.33
C VAL A 174 -17.17 -13.01 2.74
N PHE A 175 -17.73 -12.11 3.56
CA PHE A 175 -18.51 -10.98 3.05
C PHE A 175 -17.66 -9.87 2.45
N VAL A 176 -16.46 -9.62 2.98
CA VAL A 176 -15.51 -8.70 2.34
C VAL A 176 -15.25 -9.16 0.91
N ILE A 177 -15.00 -10.45 0.68
CA ILE A 177 -14.72 -10.93 -0.68
C ILE A 177 -16.00 -11.07 -1.53
N ALA A 178 -17.05 -11.69 -0.99
CA ALA A 178 -18.28 -11.96 -1.74
C ALA A 178 -19.11 -10.70 -2.04
N VAL A 179 -18.93 -9.61 -1.28
CA VAL A 179 -19.64 -8.35 -1.49
C VAL A 179 -18.69 -7.24 -1.96
N ALA A 180 -17.71 -6.84 -1.14
CA ALA A 180 -16.87 -5.69 -1.47
C ALA A 180 -15.93 -5.99 -2.65
N GLU A 181 -15.12 -7.05 -2.58
CA GLU A 181 -14.19 -7.39 -3.66
C GLU A 181 -14.90 -7.84 -4.94
N ALA A 182 -15.99 -8.58 -4.80
CA ALA A 182 -16.86 -8.91 -5.91
C ALA A 182 -17.45 -7.65 -6.58
N THR A 183 -17.77 -6.60 -5.83
CA THR A 183 -18.21 -5.33 -6.40
C THR A 183 -17.05 -4.64 -7.13
N ARG A 184 -15.86 -4.61 -6.53
CA ARG A 184 -14.63 -4.03 -7.10
C ARG A 184 -14.18 -4.71 -8.39
N PHE A 185 -14.34 -6.04 -8.50
CA PHE A 185 -13.79 -6.83 -9.61
C PHE A 185 -14.80 -7.79 -10.24
N HIS A 186 -14.90 -7.75 -11.57
CA HIS A 186 -15.64 -8.75 -12.34
C HIS A 186 -15.08 -10.15 -12.13
N LEU A 187 -13.74 -10.30 -12.09
CA LEU A 187 -13.08 -11.59 -11.88
C LEU A 187 -13.48 -12.26 -10.56
N ILE A 188 -13.63 -11.49 -9.49
CA ILE A 188 -14.04 -12.03 -8.18
C ILE A 188 -15.53 -12.39 -8.19
N SER A 189 -16.41 -11.53 -8.72
CA SER A 189 -17.84 -11.87 -8.82
C SER A 189 -18.10 -13.11 -9.70
N ARG A 190 -17.35 -13.28 -10.80
CA ARG A 190 -17.46 -14.48 -11.65
C ARG A 190 -16.95 -15.72 -10.94
N PHE A 191 -15.86 -15.61 -10.17
CA PHE A 191 -15.33 -16.71 -9.37
C PHE A 191 -16.36 -17.21 -8.33
N VAL A 192 -16.94 -16.30 -7.54
CA VAL A 192 -17.95 -16.69 -6.55
C VAL A 192 -19.18 -17.32 -7.21
N SER A 193 -19.63 -16.78 -8.34
CA SER A 193 -20.75 -17.34 -9.11
C SER A 193 -20.43 -18.73 -9.69
N SER A 194 -19.23 -18.94 -10.25
CA SER A 194 -18.84 -20.25 -10.79
C SER A 194 -18.65 -21.31 -9.71
N SER A 195 -18.23 -20.89 -8.51
CA SER A 195 -18.03 -21.78 -7.36
C SER A 195 -19.31 -22.02 -6.56
N TRP A 196 -20.43 -21.37 -6.92
CA TRP A 196 -21.65 -21.32 -6.11
C TRP A 196 -22.16 -22.69 -5.65
N LEU A 197 -22.27 -23.63 -6.59
CA LEU A 197 -22.72 -25.01 -6.35
C LEU A 197 -21.57 -26.03 -6.31
N SER A 198 -20.32 -25.56 -6.22
CA SER A 198 -19.18 -26.48 -6.25
C SER A 198 -19.13 -27.35 -5.00
N GLU A 199 -19.13 -28.66 -5.21
CA GLU A 199 -18.92 -29.67 -4.16
C GLU A 199 -17.44 -29.79 -3.76
N GLN A 200 -16.53 -29.28 -4.59
CA GLN A 200 -15.11 -29.16 -4.31
C GLN A 200 -14.81 -27.68 -4.03
N PRO A 201 -14.71 -27.26 -2.76
CA PRO A 201 -14.57 -25.85 -2.45
C PRO A 201 -13.24 -25.31 -2.99
N GLU A 202 -13.31 -24.34 -3.91
CA GLU A 202 -12.12 -23.63 -4.40
C GLU A 202 -11.82 -22.46 -3.46
N GLU A 203 -10.57 -22.35 -3.07
CA GLU A 203 -10.04 -21.20 -2.33
C GLU A 203 -9.83 -20.01 -3.26
N LEU A 204 -9.84 -18.80 -2.73
CA LEU A 204 -9.57 -17.58 -3.50
C LEU A 204 -8.24 -17.70 -4.27
N GLY A 205 -7.21 -18.19 -3.58
CA GLY A 205 -5.89 -18.44 -4.10
C GLY A 205 -5.01 -17.19 -4.24
N PRO A 206 -3.69 -17.35 -4.38
CA PRO A 206 -2.73 -16.24 -4.38
C PRO A 206 -2.97 -15.19 -5.45
N SER A 207 -3.32 -15.63 -6.67
CA SER A 207 -3.56 -14.74 -7.81
C SER A 207 -4.71 -13.76 -7.56
N ARG A 208 -5.84 -14.23 -7.02
CA ARG A 208 -7.00 -13.39 -6.73
C ARG A 208 -6.82 -12.59 -5.44
N GLY A 209 -6.14 -13.16 -4.44
CA GLY A 209 -5.72 -12.42 -3.24
C GLY A 209 -4.86 -11.22 -3.61
N ASN A 210 -3.82 -11.41 -4.42
CA ASN A 210 -2.99 -10.32 -4.93
C ASN A 210 -3.80 -9.29 -5.72
N LEU A 211 -4.77 -9.71 -6.54
CA LEU A 211 -5.64 -8.77 -7.27
C LEU A 211 -6.41 -7.84 -6.33
N VAL A 212 -6.93 -8.37 -5.22
CA VAL A 212 -7.64 -7.60 -4.19
C VAL A 212 -6.75 -6.49 -3.61
N HIS A 213 -5.46 -6.77 -3.38
CA HIS A 213 -4.48 -5.78 -2.91
C HIS A 213 -4.01 -4.77 -3.98
N ASN A 214 -4.61 -4.74 -5.17
CA ASN A 214 -4.23 -3.81 -6.25
C ASN A 214 -5.41 -2.99 -6.78
N TRP A 215 -6.53 -2.91 -6.06
CA TRP A 215 -7.72 -2.24 -6.58
C TRP A 215 -7.49 -0.75 -6.85
N ASP A 216 -6.91 -0.03 -5.88
CA ASP A 216 -6.59 1.39 -6.05
C ASP A 216 -5.50 1.60 -7.10
N ARG A 217 -4.43 0.78 -7.04
CA ARG A 217 -3.31 0.87 -7.98
C ARG A 217 -3.77 0.64 -9.42
N LEU A 218 -4.65 -0.34 -9.67
CA LEU A 218 -5.21 -0.63 -10.98
C LEU A 218 -6.15 0.48 -11.44
N SER A 219 -7.01 0.98 -10.54
CA SER A 219 -7.89 2.12 -10.78
C SER A 219 -7.09 3.36 -11.21
N THR A 220 -6.00 3.67 -10.50
CA THR A 220 -5.10 4.78 -10.77
C THR A 220 -4.36 4.60 -12.09
N ALA A 221 -3.88 3.40 -12.41
CA ALA A 221 -3.18 3.14 -13.66
C ALA A 221 -4.08 3.38 -14.89
N ILE A 222 -5.35 2.99 -14.83
CA ILE A 222 -6.33 3.25 -15.91
C ILE A 222 -6.62 4.75 -16.03
N GLN A 223 -6.81 5.44 -14.91
CA GLN A 223 -7.07 6.87 -14.86
C GLN A 223 -5.87 7.69 -15.38
N ARG A 224 -4.66 7.41 -14.92
CA ARG A 224 -3.41 8.03 -15.39
C ARG A 224 -3.23 7.87 -16.90
N ALA A 225 -3.58 6.71 -17.47
CA ALA A 225 -3.48 6.46 -18.91
C ALA A 225 -4.46 7.31 -19.76
N GLN A 226 -5.28 8.18 -19.16
CA GLN A 226 -6.02 9.22 -19.88
C GLN A 226 -5.21 10.52 -20.07
N ASN A 227 -4.14 10.72 -19.29
CA ASN A 227 -3.30 11.91 -19.44
C ASN A 227 -2.54 11.88 -20.79
N PRO A 228 -2.46 13.01 -21.52
CA PRO A 228 -1.67 13.09 -22.75
C PRO A 228 -0.22 12.66 -22.52
N GLY A 229 0.28 11.71 -23.31
CA GLY A 229 1.65 11.19 -23.20
C GLY A 229 1.85 10.10 -22.14
N HIS A 230 0.82 9.76 -21.35
CA HIS A 230 0.88 8.65 -20.41
C HIS A 230 0.37 7.37 -21.05
N TRP A 231 1.02 6.26 -20.74
CA TRP A 231 0.61 4.93 -21.16
C TRP A 231 0.23 4.09 -19.94
N PHE A 232 -0.51 3.02 -20.18
CA PHE A 232 -0.92 2.12 -19.11
C PHE A 232 0.28 1.32 -18.62
N THR A 233 0.78 1.69 -17.45
CA THR A 233 1.78 0.96 -16.68
C THR A 233 1.13 0.21 -15.52
N PHE A 234 1.28 -1.11 -15.52
CA PHE A 234 0.92 -1.92 -14.36
C PHE A 234 1.79 -3.18 -14.33
N LEU A 235 2.66 -3.27 -13.31
CA LEU A 235 3.43 -4.49 -13.05
C LEU A 235 2.46 -5.54 -12.48
N ASN A 236 2.20 -6.56 -13.29
CA ASN A 236 1.34 -7.68 -12.92
C ASN A 236 2.08 -8.67 -12.02
N THR A 237 1.58 -8.84 -10.80
CA THR A 237 2.05 -9.83 -9.83
C THR A 237 0.98 -10.90 -9.54
N THR A 238 -0.17 -10.81 -10.22
CA THR A 238 -1.34 -11.68 -10.00
C THR A 238 -1.39 -12.85 -10.97
N GLY A 239 -0.85 -12.68 -12.19
CA GLY A 239 -1.01 -13.63 -13.29
C GLY A 239 -2.38 -13.59 -13.98
N LEU A 240 -3.35 -12.85 -13.44
CA LEU A 240 -4.72 -12.75 -13.96
C LEU A 240 -4.90 -11.66 -15.02
N ILE A 241 -4.09 -10.59 -14.95
CA ILE A 241 -4.13 -9.46 -15.86
C ILE A 241 -2.76 -9.35 -16.50
N GLY A 242 -2.63 -9.43 -17.83
CA GLY A 242 -1.32 -9.27 -18.48
C GLY A 242 -0.61 -7.97 -18.10
N THR A 243 0.73 -8.00 -17.95
CA THR A 243 1.53 -6.79 -17.70
C THR A 243 1.25 -5.74 -18.78
N ASN A 244 0.96 -4.50 -18.37
CA ASN A 244 0.60 -3.40 -19.26
C ASN A 244 -0.57 -3.70 -20.23
N ASN A 245 -1.46 -4.65 -19.89
CA ASN A 245 -2.66 -4.95 -20.66
C ASN A 245 -3.86 -4.14 -20.15
N ILE A 246 -4.08 -2.95 -20.71
CA ILE A 246 -5.20 -2.10 -20.31
C ILE A 246 -6.58 -2.73 -20.57
N ALA A 247 -6.73 -3.52 -21.64
CA ALA A 247 -8.00 -4.18 -21.93
C ALA A 247 -8.33 -5.22 -20.85
N GLY A 248 -7.35 -6.05 -20.48
CA GLY A 248 -7.49 -7.00 -19.38
C GLY A 248 -7.75 -6.31 -18.03
N ALA A 249 -7.14 -5.13 -17.79
CA ALA A 249 -7.40 -4.34 -16.59
C ALA A 249 -8.83 -3.80 -16.54
N ILE A 250 -9.35 -3.29 -17.66
CA ILE A 250 -10.74 -2.82 -17.81
C ILE A 250 -11.71 -3.99 -17.60
N ASP A 251 -11.45 -5.14 -18.24
CA ASP A 251 -12.32 -6.32 -18.13
C ASP A 251 -12.33 -6.93 -16.72
N ALA A 252 -11.24 -6.73 -15.96
CA ALA A 252 -11.13 -7.21 -14.60
C ALA A 252 -11.90 -6.36 -13.58
N LEU A 253 -11.98 -5.04 -13.78
CA LEU A 253 -12.58 -4.11 -12.83
C LEU A 253 -14.10 -4.02 -12.98
N GLY A 254 -14.80 -4.13 -11.86
CA GLY A 254 -16.23 -3.88 -11.75
C GLY A 254 -16.57 -2.42 -11.44
N ILE A 255 -15.77 -1.76 -10.60
CA ILE A 255 -15.88 -0.33 -10.27
C ILE A 255 -14.53 0.19 -9.77
N MET A 256 -14.16 1.44 -10.08
CA MET A 256 -12.88 2.04 -9.72
C MET A 256 -12.96 2.92 -8.47
N HIS A 257 -11.85 2.98 -7.74
CA HIS A 257 -11.61 4.08 -6.81
C HIS A 257 -11.19 5.34 -7.61
N LEU A 258 -11.79 6.49 -7.30
CA LEU A 258 -11.46 7.75 -7.95
C LEU A 258 -10.32 8.42 -7.19
N THR A 259 -9.08 8.31 -7.68
CA THR A 259 -7.89 8.69 -6.90
C THR A 259 -7.50 10.15 -7.02
N CYS A 260 -7.70 10.77 -8.19
CA CYS A 260 -7.27 12.14 -8.43
C CYS A 260 -8.21 12.85 -9.40
N ARG A 261 -9.03 13.76 -8.89
CA ARG A 261 -9.62 14.83 -9.70
C ARG A 261 -9.31 16.15 -9.00
N GLU A 262 -8.26 16.84 -9.44
CA GLU A 262 -8.18 18.28 -9.16
C GLU A 262 -9.42 18.90 -9.82
N ASP A 263 -10.35 19.42 -9.00
CA ASP A 263 -11.50 20.18 -9.49
C ASP A 263 -10.97 21.45 -10.17
N PRO A 264 -11.19 21.66 -11.47
CA PRO A 264 -10.81 22.89 -12.12
C PRO A 264 -11.89 23.92 -11.79
N ARG A 265 -11.81 24.56 -10.62
CA ARG A 265 -12.42 25.89 -10.45
C ARG A 265 -11.49 26.89 -9.79
N PRO A 266 -11.39 28.11 -10.34
CA PRO A 266 -10.40 29.08 -9.93
C PRO A 266 -10.85 29.79 -8.65
N SER A 267 -9.87 30.12 -7.84
CA SER A 267 -9.93 31.28 -6.96
C SER A 267 -10.25 32.54 -7.77
N GLY A 268 -11.41 33.15 -7.52
CA GLY A 268 -11.57 34.61 -7.55
C GLY A 268 -11.90 35.31 -8.88
N SER A 269 -13.02 36.03 -8.83
CA SER A 269 -13.42 37.21 -9.60
C SER A 269 -13.96 37.04 -11.02
N GLY A 270 -15.05 37.77 -11.27
CA GLY A 270 -16.00 37.54 -12.34
C GLY A 270 -15.58 38.03 -13.71
N SER A 271 -16.09 37.35 -14.72
CA SER A 271 -16.51 37.97 -15.97
C SER A 271 -17.43 36.99 -16.72
N SER A 272 -18.58 37.51 -17.13
CA SER A 272 -19.54 36.84 -18.00
C SER A 272 -18.89 36.56 -19.35
N GLY A 273 -18.74 35.29 -19.70
CA GLY A 273 -18.21 34.89 -21.00
C GLY A 273 -18.52 33.43 -21.30
N ASN A 274 -19.59 33.20 -22.06
CA ASN A 274 -20.07 31.90 -22.49
C ASN A 274 -19.05 31.19 -23.39
N ARG A 275 -18.18 30.36 -22.80
CA ARG A 275 -17.54 29.20 -23.46
C ARG A 275 -17.47 28.08 -22.43
N ARG A 276 -18.29 27.03 -22.64
CA ARG A 276 -18.11 25.73 -21.97
C ARG A 276 -16.79 25.12 -22.45
N SER A 277 -15.67 25.61 -21.93
CA SER A 277 -14.42 24.87 -21.95
C SER A 277 -14.66 23.65 -21.06
N ARG A 278 -14.83 22.47 -21.67
CA ARG A 278 -14.72 21.20 -20.94
C ARG A 278 -13.29 21.15 -20.42
N SER A 279 -13.10 21.54 -19.17
CA SER A 279 -11.85 21.34 -18.46
C SER A 279 -11.53 19.84 -18.49
N ILE A 280 -10.39 19.48 -19.10
CA ILE A 280 -9.90 18.10 -19.12
C ILE A 280 -9.59 17.72 -17.67
N PRO A 281 -10.12 16.60 -17.14
CA PRO A 281 -9.73 16.10 -15.83
C PRO A 281 -8.21 15.89 -15.82
N VAL A 282 -7.51 16.51 -14.87
CA VAL A 282 -6.07 16.25 -14.66
C VAL A 282 -5.97 15.07 -13.70
N TYR A 283 -5.53 13.93 -14.21
CA TYR A 283 -5.22 12.77 -13.39
C TYR A 283 -3.80 12.86 -12.83
N CYS A 284 -3.51 12.12 -11.77
CA CYS A 284 -2.17 12.04 -11.20
C CYS A 284 -1.10 11.68 -12.25
N GLN A 285 0.08 12.29 -12.14
CA GLN A 285 1.17 12.09 -13.10
C GLN A 285 1.87 10.74 -12.86
N GLY A 286 2.07 10.39 -11.59
CA GLY A 286 2.67 9.16 -11.12
C GLY A 286 1.65 8.26 -10.42
N GLN A 287 2.04 7.70 -9.27
CA GLN A 287 1.22 6.82 -8.45
C GLN A 287 1.53 7.00 -6.97
N SER A 288 0.68 6.44 -6.11
CA SER A 288 0.98 6.39 -4.69
C SER A 288 2.16 5.46 -4.41
N LEU A 289 3.22 5.99 -3.80
CA LEU A 289 4.50 5.31 -3.56
C LEU A 289 4.95 5.45 -2.10
N LEU A 290 5.73 4.48 -1.63
CA LEU A 290 6.42 4.51 -0.33
C LEU A 290 7.92 4.70 -0.53
N GLU A 291 8.52 5.61 0.22
CA GLU A 291 9.98 5.71 0.40
C GLU A 291 10.35 5.44 1.85
N ILE A 292 11.34 4.58 2.07
CA ILE A 292 11.96 4.38 3.40
C ILE A 292 13.29 5.12 3.39
N PHE A 293 13.36 6.14 4.24
CA PHE A 293 14.52 7.02 4.33
C PHE A 293 15.67 6.35 5.05
N HIS A 294 15.42 5.87 6.26
CA HIS A 294 16.39 5.20 7.11
C HIS A 294 15.70 4.42 8.23
N VAL A 295 16.43 3.48 8.81
CA VAL A 295 16.05 2.76 10.03
C VAL A 295 17.14 2.95 11.07
N LEU A 296 16.78 3.53 12.20
CA LEU A 296 17.67 3.77 13.34
C LEU A 296 17.41 2.73 14.42
N LEU A 297 18.46 2.11 14.95
CA LEU A 297 18.36 1.19 16.07
C LEU A 297 18.41 1.96 17.39
N ASN A 298 17.56 1.59 18.34
CA ASN A 298 17.58 2.12 19.71
C ASN A 298 17.67 0.95 20.71
N PRO A 299 18.81 0.26 20.78
CA PRO A 299 19.01 -0.80 21.76
C PRO A 299 18.98 -0.24 23.19
N THR A 300 18.62 -1.08 24.16
CA THR A 300 18.73 -0.75 25.58
C THR A 300 20.19 -0.53 26.00
N ASP A 301 20.43 0.16 27.11
CA ASP A 301 21.79 0.42 27.60
C ASP A 301 22.59 -0.86 27.87
N LYS A 302 21.90 -1.95 28.23
CA LYS A 302 22.50 -3.29 28.38
C LYS A 302 23.00 -3.81 27.04
N GLU A 303 22.20 -3.67 25.98
CA GLU A 303 22.59 -4.08 24.63
C GLU A 303 23.72 -3.20 24.07
N ARG A 304 23.71 -1.90 24.33
CA ARG A 304 24.80 -0.98 23.91
C ARG A 304 26.15 -1.34 24.53
N ALA A 305 26.17 -1.97 25.70
CA ALA A 305 27.40 -2.38 26.37
C ALA A 305 28.08 -3.57 25.68
N TYR A 306 27.36 -4.31 24.84
CA TYR A 306 27.89 -5.38 24.01
C TYR A 306 28.20 -4.87 22.60
N LYS A 307 29.14 -5.51 21.89
CA LYS A 307 29.27 -5.31 20.44
C LYS A 307 27.97 -5.80 19.79
N MET A 308 27.20 -4.89 19.20
CA MET A 308 25.94 -5.23 18.57
C MET A 308 26.21 -5.82 17.19
N THR A 309 25.81 -7.08 17.01
CA THR A 309 25.97 -7.80 15.75
C THR A 309 24.59 -8.20 15.26
N LEU A 310 24.06 -7.46 14.28
CA LEU A 310 22.65 -7.51 13.90
C LEU A 310 22.41 -8.52 12.78
N TYR A 311 21.33 -9.27 12.89
CA TYR A 311 20.76 -10.10 11.82
C TYR A 311 19.24 -9.98 11.79
N GLY A 312 18.62 -10.50 10.73
CA GLY A 312 17.17 -10.51 10.55
C GLY A 312 16.72 -9.85 9.24
N THR A 313 15.49 -9.34 9.23
CA THR A 313 14.86 -8.80 8.01
C THR A 313 14.08 -7.51 8.25
N ILE A 314 14.05 -6.68 7.21
CA ILE A 314 13.10 -5.58 7.05
C ILE A 314 12.42 -5.82 5.70
N THR A 315 11.13 -6.15 5.74
CA THR A 315 10.36 -6.51 4.55
C THR A 315 9.18 -5.57 4.35
N ILE A 316 8.80 -5.40 3.09
CA ILE A 316 7.61 -4.64 2.69
C ILE A 316 6.69 -5.56 1.95
N THR A 317 5.44 -5.63 2.40
CA THR A 317 4.35 -6.30 1.71
C THR A 317 3.39 -5.24 1.19
N ASP A 318 3.27 -5.13 -0.13
CA ASP A 318 2.31 -4.26 -0.83
C ASP A 318 1.54 -5.06 -1.89
N GLY A 319 0.73 -4.41 -2.72
CA GLY A 319 -0.01 -5.09 -3.80
C GLY A 319 0.88 -5.84 -4.81
N ALA A 320 2.16 -5.48 -4.95
CA ALA A 320 3.09 -6.22 -5.79
C ALA A 320 3.76 -7.42 -5.06
N GLY A 321 3.39 -7.69 -3.82
CA GLY A 321 3.88 -8.80 -3.01
C GLY A 321 4.94 -8.37 -1.98
N THR A 322 5.69 -9.32 -1.45
CA THR A 322 6.72 -9.06 -0.42
C THR A 322 8.10 -8.85 -1.06
N THR A 323 8.81 -7.79 -0.66
CA THR A 323 10.22 -7.54 -1.02
C THR A 323 11.07 -7.20 0.21
N ASN A 324 12.38 -7.43 0.12
CA ASN A 324 13.33 -7.10 1.17
C ASN A 324 13.89 -5.69 0.97
N VAL A 325 13.88 -4.90 2.03
CA VAL A 325 14.61 -3.62 2.11
C VAL A 325 15.97 -3.85 2.79
N TRP A 326 16.00 -4.78 3.74
CA TRP A 326 17.22 -5.26 4.36
C TRP A 326 17.06 -6.73 4.76
N ASN A 327 18.13 -7.52 4.60
CA ASN A 327 18.16 -8.91 5.01
C ASN A 327 19.60 -9.34 5.34
N ARG A 328 19.80 -9.96 6.49
CA ARG A 328 21.02 -10.64 6.90
C ARG A 328 20.68 -11.94 7.62
N ASP A 329 21.17 -13.05 7.08
CA ASP A 329 21.17 -14.33 7.79
C ASP A 329 22.01 -14.23 9.06
N LYS A 330 21.69 -15.03 10.08
CA LYS A 330 22.46 -15.06 11.34
C LYS A 330 23.96 -15.29 11.12
N SER A 331 24.34 -16.12 10.15
CA SER A 331 25.74 -16.41 9.82
C SER A 331 26.47 -15.28 9.07
N LYS A 332 25.73 -14.27 8.60
CA LYS A 332 26.23 -13.08 7.90
C LYS A 332 25.86 -11.80 8.65
N SER A 333 25.71 -11.91 9.96
CA SER A 333 25.41 -10.79 10.83
C SER A 333 26.45 -9.68 10.69
N VAL A 334 26.03 -8.44 10.94
CA VAL A 334 26.87 -7.26 10.70
C VAL A 334 27.09 -6.54 12.01
N GLU A 335 28.36 -6.27 12.34
CA GLU A 335 28.70 -5.38 13.46
C GLU A 335 28.18 -3.98 13.14
N THR A 336 27.36 -3.44 14.04
CA THR A 336 26.68 -2.15 13.87
C THR A 336 26.84 -1.34 15.14
N ASP A 337 27.15 -0.05 14.98
CA ASP A 337 27.09 0.89 16.10
C ASP A 337 25.60 1.20 16.38
N PRO A 338 25.15 1.11 17.64
CA PRO A 338 23.82 1.53 18.09
C PRO A 338 23.35 2.93 17.66
N SER A 339 24.26 3.79 17.20
CA SER A 339 23.99 5.17 16.80
C SER A 339 23.99 5.37 15.28
N ILE A 340 24.14 4.29 14.50
CA ILE A 340 24.24 4.33 13.03
C ILE A 340 22.97 3.74 12.39
N TYR A 341 22.56 4.34 11.27
CA TYR A 341 21.45 3.84 10.45
C TYR A 341 21.78 2.48 9.82
N ILE A 342 20.80 1.59 9.74
CA ILE A 342 20.96 0.33 9.00
C ILE A 342 21.14 0.68 7.50
N PRO A 343 22.21 0.21 6.84
CA PRO A 343 22.40 0.43 5.41
C PRO A 343 21.39 -0.41 4.63
N LEU A 344 20.32 0.23 4.16
CA LEU A 344 19.23 -0.39 3.41
C LEU A 344 19.72 -0.73 2.01
N ASN A 345 19.71 -2.02 1.64
CA ASN A 345 20.25 -2.52 0.37
C ASN A 345 19.15 -2.82 -0.67
N GLY A 346 17.96 -2.30 -0.43
CA GLY A 346 16.78 -2.50 -1.25
C GLY A 346 15.80 -1.34 -1.04
N PRO A 347 14.61 -1.41 -1.64
CA PRO A 347 14.09 -2.53 -2.44
C PRO A 347 14.66 -2.58 -3.86
N ASP A 348 14.46 -3.70 -4.55
CA ASP A 348 14.80 -3.94 -5.96
C ASP A 348 13.72 -3.44 -6.95
N ARG A 349 12.61 -2.95 -6.41
CA ARG A 349 11.45 -2.45 -7.14
C ARG A 349 10.80 -1.26 -6.42
N PRO A 350 9.94 -0.49 -7.09
CA PRO A 350 9.11 0.51 -6.42
C PRO A 350 8.20 -0.12 -5.37
N LEU A 351 7.96 0.61 -4.28
CA LEU A 351 7.00 0.24 -3.23
C LEU A 351 5.70 1.01 -3.47
N TYR A 352 4.60 0.28 -3.66
CA TYR A 352 3.31 0.86 -4.00
C TYR A 352 2.47 1.10 -2.75
N ALA A 353 1.75 2.22 -2.73
CA ALA A 353 0.94 2.65 -1.58
C ALA A 353 -0.46 3.12 -1.97
N GLY A 354 -0.98 2.59 -3.08
CA GLY A 354 -2.38 2.80 -3.49
C GLY A 354 -3.34 2.00 -2.60
N ASP A 355 -2.92 0.81 -2.19
CA ASP A 355 -3.68 -0.10 -1.33
C ASP A 355 -2.93 -0.31 0.01
N GLU A 356 -3.47 -1.16 0.89
CA GLU A 356 -2.83 -1.47 2.18
C GLU A 356 -1.41 -2.01 1.99
N LEU A 357 -0.48 -1.53 2.82
CA LEU A 357 0.90 -2.05 2.88
C LEU A 357 1.39 -2.24 4.31
N TYR A 358 2.42 -3.06 4.45
CA TYR A 358 2.99 -3.44 5.73
C TYR A 358 4.52 -3.37 5.68
N ILE A 359 5.10 -2.65 6.65
CA ILE A 359 6.54 -2.65 6.93
C ILE A 359 6.78 -3.59 8.11
N ASN A 360 7.39 -4.75 7.86
CA ASN A 360 7.67 -5.75 8.89
C ASN A 360 9.15 -5.70 9.27
N LEU A 361 9.42 -5.70 10.58
CA LEU A 361 10.75 -5.76 11.15
C LEU A 361 10.86 -7.01 12.00
N ASP A 362 11.92 -7.78 11.80
CA ASP A 362 12.36 -8.87 12.67
C ASP A 362 13.88 -8.76 12.79
N LEU A 363 14.34 -8.09 13.85
CA LEU A 363 15.73 -7.68 14.05
C LEU A 363 16.24 -8.21 15.39
N GLN A 364 17.37 -8.92 15.35
CA GLN A 364 17.92 -9.64 16.49
C GLN A 364 19.44 -9.46 16.60
N ASN A 365 19.95 -9.52 17.82
CA ASN A 365 21.38 -9.55 18.09
C ASN A 365 21.89 -11.00 18.04
N GLU A 366 22.90 -11.27 17.23
CA GLU A 366 23.44 -12.60 16.97
C GLU A 366 24.05 -13.27 18.21
N HIS A 367 24.72 -12.49 19.06
CA HIS A 367 25.45 -13.04 20.20
C HIS A 367 24.53 -13.46 21.35
N THR A 368 23.42 -12.76 21.52
CA THR A 368 22.50 -12.92 22.65
C THR A 368 21.16 -13.52 22.27
N ASP A 369 20.84 -13.58 20.97
CA ASP A 369 19.50 -13.87 20.45
C ASP A 369 18.42 -12.94 21.02
N HIS A 370 18.82 -11.75 21.47
CA HIS A 370 17.91 -10.75 21.97
C HIS A 370 17.16 -10.06 20.82
N VAL A 371 15.84 -10.00 20.93
CA VAL A 371 14.97 -9.31 19.99
C VAL A 371 15.08 -7.81 20.19
N ILE A 372 15.65 -7.13 19.19
CA ILE A 372 15.82 -5.67 19.20
C ILE A 372 14.54 -4.99 18.71
N ALA A 373 13.94 -5.51 17.63
CA ALA A 373 12.66 -5.02 17.12
C ALA A 373 11.91 -6.17 16.45
N ASN A 374 10.66 -6.39 16.83
CA ASN A 374 9.78 -7.34 16.16
C ASN A 374 8.37 -6.77 16.07
N GLY A 375 7.92 -6.46 14.87
CA GLY A 375 6.59 -5.92 14.68
C GLY A 375 6.32 -5.40 13.28
N THR A 376 5.20 -4.70 13.15
CA THR A 376 4.68 -4.26 11.85
C THR A 376 4.15 -2.84 11.94
N ILE A 377 4.52 -2.00 10.98
CA ILE A 377 3.88 -0.72 10.70
C ILE A 377 2.91 -0.96 9.54
N ALA A 378 1.62 -0.73 9.78
CA ALA A 378 0.60 -0.81 8.75
C ALA A 378 0.27 0.59 8.22
N PHE A 379 0.15 0.70 6.90
CA PHE A 379 -0.39 1.90 6.25
C PHE A 379 -1.67 1.49 5.53
N ASN A 380 -2.78 2.14 5.90
CA ASN A 380 -4.06 1.96 5.24
C ASN A 380 -4.47 3.26 4.53
N PRO A 381 -4.47 3.31 3.19
CA PRO A 381 -4.82 4.52 2.45
C PRO A 381 -6.26 5.01 2.69
N PHE A 382 -7.10 4.14 3.25
CA PHE A 382 -8.54 4.35 3.43
C PHE A 382 -8.97 4.56 4.89
N ASP A 383 -8.02 4.61 5.84
CA ASP A 383 -8.34 4.86 7.25
C ASP A 383 -9.03 6.22 7.42
N TYR A 384 -10.24 6.16 7.96
CA TYR A 384 -11.09 7.33 8.15
C TYR A 384 -10.59 8.25 9.27
N PHE A 385 -9.96 7.70 10.32
CA PHE A 385 -9.60 8.49 11.51
C PHE A 385 -8.37 9.39 11.29
N SER A 386 -7.99 9.63 10.03
CA SER A 386 -6.97 10.60 9.61
C SER A 386 -5.56 10.32 10.13
N LEU A 387 -5.25 9.06 10.48
CA LEU A 387 -3.87 8.64 10.74
C LEU A 387 -3.06 8.53 9.45
N THR A 388 -3.74 8.30 8.33
CA THR A 388 -3.13 8.24 7.00
C THR A 388 -2.68 9.63 6.56
N LYS A 389 -1.36 9.80 6.48
CA LYS A 389 -0.74 11.03 6.00
C LYS A 389 0.01 10.74 4.73
N TYR A 390 -0.49 11.30 3.65
CA TYR A 390 0.26 11.42 2.41
C TYR A 390 1.12 12.67 2.42
N ASN A 391 2.23 12.61 1.70
CA ASN A 391 3.14 13.70 1.45
C ASN A 391 3.75 14.34 2.71
N VAL A 392 3.94 13.55 3.76
CA VAL A 392 4.54 13.98 5.03
C VAL A 392 5.50 12.90 5.53
N GLY A 393 6.73 13.32 5.87
CA GLY A 393 7.69 12.44 6.53
C GLY A 393 7.17 11.98 7.90
N THR A 394 7.21 10.67 8.12
CA THR A 394 6.68 10.00 9.32
C THR A 394 7.77 9.14 9.94
N THR A 395 7.81 9.11 11.27
CA THR A 395 8.67 8.21 12.04
C THR A 395 7.82 7.32 12.92
N CYS A 396 8.06 6.00 12.86
CA CYS A 396 7.38 5.03 13.71
C CYS A 396 8.42 4.16 14.43
N GLU A 397 8.19 3.91 15.70
CA GLU A 397 9.02 3.01 16.50
C GLU A 397 8.39 1.61 16.53
N VAL A 398 9.23 0.60 16.36
CA VAL A 398 8.88 -0.82 16.53
C VAL A 398 9.74 -1.38 17.65
N SER A 399 9.11 -1.78 18.75
CA SER A 399 9.81 -2.26 19.95
C SER A 399 10.09 -3.75 19.89
N GLY A 400 11.16 -4.17 20.55
CA GLY A 400 11.43 -5.54 20.97
C GLY A 400 11.72 -5.58 22.47
N ASP A 401 11.97 -6.78 23.01
CA ASP A 401 12.23 -6.94 24.45
C ASP A 401 13.51 -6.24 24.92
N TYR A 402 14.46 -6.00 23.99
CA TYR A 402 15.80 -5.50 24.31
C TYR A 402 16.17 -4.20 23.56
N GLY A 403 15.19 -3.55 22.92
CA GLY A 403 15.39 -2.29 22.22
C GLY A 403 14.19 -1.87 21.39
N SER A 404 14.44 -1.01 20.41
CA SER A 404 13.50 -0.70 19.35
C SER A 404 14.23 -0.36 18.06
N ALA A 405 13.47 -0.23 16.97
CA ALA A 405 13.92 0.38 15.73
C ALA A 405 12.97 1.50 15.33
N THR A 406 13.51 2.69 15.03
CA THR A 406 12.75 3.81 14.47
C THR A 406 12.86 3.80 12.95
N VAL A 407 11.74 3.63 12.27
CA VAL A 407 11.63 3.68 10.80
C VAL A 407 11.19 5.07 10.40
N SER A 408 11.98 5.73 9.56
CA SER A 408 11.62 7.00 8.91
C SER A 408 11.20 6.74 7.47
N TYR A 409 9.99 7.15 7.11
CA TYR A 409 9.39 6.88 5.81
C TYR A 409 8.41 7.98 5.38
N MET A 410 7.99 7.94 4.12
CA MET A 410 6.94 8.80 3.60
C MET A 410 6.11 8.02 2.60
N VAL A 411 4.79 8.20 2.67
CA VAL A 411 3.90 7.77 1.60
C VAL A 411 3.51 8.98 0.76
N MET A 412 3.68 8.87 -0.55
CA MET A 412 3.39 9.89 -1.56
C MET A 412 2.04 9.56 -2.19
N SER A 413 1.21 10.58 -2.42
CA SER A 413 -0.07 10.39 -3.15
C SER A 413 0.13 10.42 -4.67
N ASP A 414 1.18 11.12 -5.12
CA ASP A 414 1.53 11.24 -6.53
C ASP A 414 3.06 11.31 -6.66
N GLY A 415 3.69 10.17 -6.91
CA GLY A 415 5.14 10.04 -7.04
C GLY A 415 5.56 9.26 -8.28
N LEU A 416 6.75 9.57 -8.78
CA LEU A 416 7.50 8.76 -9.72
C LEU A 416 8.67 8.13 -9.00
N TYR A 417 9.09 6.95 -9.42
CA TYR A 417 10.35 6.40 -8.91
C TYR A 417 11.49 6.78 -9.85
N ALA A 418 12.62 7.13 -9.27
CA ALA A 418 13.87 7.41 -9.94
C ALA A 418 14.77 6.19 -9.80
N GLN A 419 15.15 5.60 -10.93
CA GLN A 419 16.27 4.67 -11.00
C GLN A 419 17.56 5.47 -11.23
N ILE A 420 18.52 5.32 -10.32
CA ILE A 420 19.73 6.14 -10.24
C ILE A 420 20.96 5.29 -10.55
N ALA A 421 21.83 5.79 -11.42
CA ALA A 421 23.18 5.27 -11.61
C ALA A 421 24.18 6.41 -11.44
N VAL A 422 25.34 6.11 -10.84
CA VAL A 422 26.44 7.07 -10.69
C VAL A 422 27.67 6.49 -11.36
N VAL A 423 28.13 7.13 -12.41
CA VAL A 423 29.20 6.64 -13.29
C VAL A 423 30.43 7.52 -13.16
N ILE A 424 31.61 6.90 -13.03
CA ILE A 424 32.88 7.64 -13.07
C ILE A 424 33.19 8.02 -14.50
N ILE A 425 33.26 9.32 -14.81
CA ILE A 425 33.62 9.80 -16.15
C ILE A 425 35.12 10.01 -16.26
N GLU A 426 35.71 10.58 -15.22
CA GLU A 426 37.14 10.88 -15.12
C GLU A 426 37.62 10.66 -13.68
N GLY A 427 38.77 10.01 -13.52
CA GLY A 427 39.44 9.73 -12.24
C GLY A 427 40.95 9.61 -12.44
N ASP A 428 41.68 9.16 -11.40
CA ASP A 428 43.14 8.99 -11.49
C ASP A 428 43.51 7.72 -12.27
N GLY A 429 43.47 7.81 -13.61
CA GLY A 429 43.79 6.73 -14.54
C GLY A 429 42.61 5.84 -14.96
N ASP A 430 42.90 4.58 -15.28
CA ASP A 430 41.91 3.61 -15.79
C ASP A 430 41.03 3.01 -14.66
N THR A 431 41.53 3.05 -13.43
CA THR A 431 40.87 2.56 -12.21
C THR A 431 41.15 3.51 -11.06
N THR A 432 40.13 3.80 -10.25
CA THR A 432 40.22 4.75 -9.14
C THR A 432 39.71 4.10 -7.85
N GLN A 433 40.37 4.35 -6.71
CA GLN A 433 40.01 3.74 -5.43
C GLN A 433 39.01 4.60 -4.67
N VAL A 434 37.73 4.25 -4.80
CA VAL A 434 36.63 5.12 -4.41
C VAL A 434 36.21 4.89 -2.96
N TYR A 435 36.06 5.98 -2.21
CA TYR A 435 35.34 6.02 -0.94
C TYR A 435 34.56 7.34 -0.79
N GLY A 436 33.66 7.39 0.20
CA GLY A 436 32.84 8.57 0.49
C GLY A 436 31.36 8.24 0.64
N ASP A 437 30.52 9.20 0.28
CA ASP A 437 29.06 9.12 0.46
C ASP A 437 28.30 9.68 -0.74
N ILE A 438 27.13 9.08 -1.00
CA ILE A 438 26.13 9.59 -1.94
C ILE A 438 24.78 9.51 -1.24
N ASP A 439 24.18 10.67 -1.03
CA ASP A 439 22.89 10.82 -0.39
C ASP A 439 21.90 11.45 -1.37
N VAL A 440 20.63 11.07 -1.27
CA VAL A 440 19.55 11.68 -2.03
C VAL A 440 18.47 12.24 -1.14
N ASN A 441 17.89 13.35 -1.56
CA ASN A 441 16.77 13.98 -0.89
C ASN A 441 15.63 14.21 -1.88
N ASN A 442 14.42 13.77 -1.54
CA ASN A 442 13.23 13.89 -2.39
C ASN A 442 12.33 15.09 -2.04
N GLY A 443 12.85 16.04 -1.27
CA GLY A 443 12.12 17.19 -0.72
C GLY A 443 11.65 16.99 0.73
N HIS A 444 11.53 15.74 1.20
CA HIS A 444 10.90 15.42 2.48
C HIS A 444 11.78 14.59 3.41
N GLY A 445 12.72 13.84 2.86
CA GLY A 445 13.66 13.03 3.64
C GLY A 445 14.89 12.64 2.83
N GLN A 446 15.90 12.13 3.54
CA GLN A 446 17.18 11.74 2.96
C GLN A 446 17.34 10.21 2.97
N SER A 447 17.87 9.66 1.89
CA SER A 447 18.31 8.28 1.78
C SER A 447 19.74 8.19 1.33
N THR A 448 20.49 7.25 1.90
CA THR A 448 21.87 6.97 1.51
C THR A 448 21.89 5.92 0.40
N LEU A 449 22.53 6.26 -0.71
CA LEU A 449 22.74 5.35 -1.84
C LEU A 449 24.13 4.72 -1.82
N PHE A 450 25.12 5.39 -1.23
CA PHE A 450 26.48 4.90 -1.13
C PHE A 450 27.11 5.40 0.16
N LEU A 451 27.80 4.50 0.85
CA LEU A 451 28.60 4.84 2.02
C LEU A 451 29.78 3.86 2.09
N THR A 452 31.00 4.38 1.98
CA THR A 452 32.22 3.60 2.10
C THR A 452 33.26 4.43 2.83
N GLN A 453 33.83 3.87 3.89
CA GLN A 453 34.86 4.55 4.66
C GLN A 453 36.21 4.51 3.93
N ARG A 454 37.11 5.43 4.29
CA ARG A 454 38.45 5.53 3.70
C ARG A 454 39.24 4.22 3.74
N GLY A 455 39.08 3.43 4.80
CA GLY A 455 39.78 2.15 4.98
C GLY A 455 39.26 1.02 4.07
N ASP A 456 38.07 1.19 3.51
CA ASP A 456 37.34 0.18 2.71
C ASP A 456 37.23 0.60 1.24
N ALA A 457 38.07 1.55 0.80
CA ALA A 457 38.09 2.01 -0.58
C ALA A 457 38.29 0.84 -1.55
N PHE A 458 37.60 0.88 -2.70
CA PHE A 458 37.65 -0.19 -3.69
C PHE A 458 37.79 0.35 -5.11
N ASP A 459 38.35 -0.47 -6.00
CA ASP A 459 38.60 -0.08 -7.37
C ASP A 459 37.31 0.03 -8.19
N VAL A 460 37.14 1.15 -8.87
CA VAL A 460 36.11 1.35 -9.89
C VAL A 460 36.78 1.74 -11.20
N LYS A 461 36.41 1.08 -12.29
CA LYS A 461 36.93 1.42 -13.62
C LYS A 461 36.34 2.73 -14.13
N THR A 462 37.13 3.49 -14.87
CA THR A 462 36.63 4.65 -15.60
C THR A 462 35.51 4.22 -16.56
N ARG A 463 34.41 4.98 -16.56
CA ARG A 463 33.11 4.69 -17.22
C ARG A 463 32.31 3.53 -16.63
N ALA A 464 32.68 3.00 -15.46
CA ALA A 464 31.85 2.05 -14.73
C ALA A 464 31.00 2.76 -13.66
N SER A 465 29.88 2.11 -13.30
CA SER A 465 29.01 2.57 -12.23
C SER A 465 29.61 2.24 -10.86
N ILE A 466 29.47 3.18 -9.92
CA ILE A 466 29.69 2.94 -8.50
C ILE A 466 28.58 1.99 -8.01
N PRO A 467 28.90 0.86 -7.36
CA PRO A 467 27.91 -0.01 -6.72
C PRO A 467 27.17 0.74 -5.60
N LEU A 468 25.86 0.93 -5.77
CA LEU A 468 25.01 1.59 -4.78
C LEU A 468 24.39 0.56 -3.83
N LEU A 469 24.15 0.94 -2.58
CA LEU A 469 23.35 0.21 -1.58
C LEU A 469 21.93 -0.02 -2.12
N LYS A 470 21.29 1.05 -2.60
CA LYS A 470 20.04 1.01 -3.36
C LYS A 470 20.10 2.00 -4.51
N ASN A 471 19.35 1.72 -5.58
CA ASN A 471 19.33 2.54 -6.79
C ASN A 471 17.92 2.98 -7.21
N ILE A 472 16.90 2.72 -6.40
CA ILE A 472 15.52 3.12 -6.64
C ILE A 472 15.05 3.96 -5.46
N VAL A 473 14.51 5.15 -5.76
CA VAL A 473 13.95 6.08 -4.76
C VAL A 473 12.64 6.65 -5.28
N ALA A 474 11.65 6.84 -4.42
CA ALA A 474 10.41 7.53 -4.77
C ALA A 474 10.54 9.04 -4.59
N VAL A 475 9.94 9.81 -5.51
CA VAL A 475 9.97 11.27 -5.53
C VAL A 475 8.58 11.82 -5.87
N PRO A 476 8.02 12.74 -5.06
CA PRO A 476 6.76 13.38 -5.38
C PRO A 476 6.85 14.15 -6.71
N THR A 477 5.82 14.05 -7.55
CA THR A 477 5.81 14.66 -8.91
C THR A 477 5.93 16.18 -8.91
N LYS A 478 5.57 16.82 -7.79
CA LYS A 478 5.61 18.27 -7.60
C LYS A 478 6.89 18.77 -6.90
N ASP A 479 7.77 17.86 -6.47
CA ASP A 479 9.03 18.17 -5.80
C ASP A 479 10.23 17.87 -6.72
N LYS A 480 11.43 17.81 -6.14
CA LYS A 480 12.69 17.55 -6.84
C LYS A 480 13.51 16.50 -6.10
N LEU A 481 14.30 15.76 -6.87
CA LEU A 481 15.33 14.87 -6.37
C LEU A 481 16.66 15.61 -6.35
N THR A 482 17.30 15.71 -5.18
CA THR A 482 18.65 16.25 -5.03
C THR A 482 19.60 15.12 -4.71
N VAL A 483 20.62 14.91 -5.55
CA VAL A 483 21.67 13.91 -5.35
C VAL A 483 22.93 14.62 -4.89
N ASN A 484 23.29 14.44 -3.62
CA ASN A 484 24.50 14.96 -3.00
C ASN A 484 25.60 13.92 -3.10
N VAL A 485 26.78 14.36 -3.54
CA VAL A 485 27.92 13.50 -3.82
C VAL A 485 29.14 14.05 -3.11
N ASN A 486 29.82 13.19 -2.38
CA ASN A 486 31.14 13.44 -1.81
C ASN A 486 32.00 12.20 -1.99
N ILE A 487 32.67 12.12 -3.13
CA ILE A 487 33.46 10.96 -3.54
C ILE A 487 34.92 11.34 -3.73
N LYS A 488 35.81 10.54 -3.15
CA LYS A 488 37.26 10.73 -3.13
C LYS A 488 37.98 9.51 -3.65
N ASP A 489 39.15 9.76 -4.22
CA ASP A 489 40.12 8.75 -4.61
C ASP A 489 41.13 8.56 -3.48
N TRP A 490 41.19 7.35 -2.93
CA TRP A 490 42.15 6.99 -1.91
C TRP A 490 43.52 6.79 -2.53
N ASN A 491 44.51 7.45 -1.94
CA ASN A 491 45.89 7.35 -2.38
C ASN A 491 46.79 6.89 -1.24
N ARG A 492 47.56 5.83 -1.47
CA ARG A 492 48.47 5.26 -0.45
C ARG A 492 49.65 6.18 -0.11
N PHE A 493 50.13 6.93 -1.11
CA PHE A 493 51.38 7.69 -1.03
C PHE A 493 51.21 9.19 -1.28
N LEU A 494 50.06 9.62 -1.81
CA LEU A 494 49.70 11.00 -2.07
C LEU A 494 48.48 11.38 -1.22
N SER A 495 48.17 12.67 -1.15
CA SER A 495 46.90 13.11 -0.58
C SER A 495 45.75 12.61 -1.43
N ASP A 496 44.71 12.07 -0.78
CA ASP A 496 43.46 11.70 -1.44
C ASP A 496 42.92 12.88 -2.26
N THR A 497 42.44 12.59 -3.46
CA THR A 497 41.94 13.64 -4.38
C THR A 497 40.42 13.57 -4.48
N GLN A 498 39.75 14.72 -4.46
CA GLN A 498 38.29 14.77 -4.63
C GLN A 498 37.93 14.46 -6.08
N ILE A 499 37.21 13.35 -6.30
CA ILE A 499 36.68 12.98 -7.62
C ILE A 499 35.45 13.83 -7.92
N ALA A 500 34.54 13.97 -6.96
CA ALA A 500 33.36 14.83 -7.09
C ALA A 500 32.87 15.31 -5.73
N TRP A 501 32.53 16.60 -5.64
CA TRP A 501 31.87 17.18 -4.48
C TRP A 501 30.83 18.20 -4.92
N GLY A 502 29.57 17.95 -4.60
CA GLY A 502 28.47 18.86 -4.96
C GLY A 502 27.12 18.17 -4.99
N ALA A 503 26.15 18.83 -5.60
CA ALA A 503 24.79 18.34 -5.72
C ALA A 503 24.26 18.48 -7.16
N ALA A 504 23.44 17.53 -7.59
CA ALA A 504 22.67 17.60 -8.82
C ALA A 504 21.17 17.49 -8.53
N GLU A 505 20.38 18.42 -9.07
CA GLU A 505 18.93 18.44 -8.91
C GLU A 505 18.22 17.89 -10.15
N PHE A 506 17.20 17.06 -9.98
CA PHE A 506 16.43 16.44 -11.05
C PHE A 506 14.93 16.66 -10.79
N HIS A 507 14.17 16.91 -11.85
CA HIS A 507 12.73 17.13 -11.73
C HIS A 507 11.99 15.90 -12.28
N PRO A 508 11.03 15.33 -11.56
CA PRO A 508 10.30 14.16 -12.02
C PRO A 508 9.69 14.35 -13.41
N GLN A 509 10.05 13.48 -14.35
CA GLN A 509 9.54 13.50 -15.72
C GLN A 509 9.10 12.11 -16.16
N TYR A 510 7.79 11.85 -16.18
CA TYR A 510 7.24 10.53 -16.50
C TYR A 510 7.90 9.88 -17.73
N MET A 511 8.51 8.71 -17.54
CA MET A 511 9.12 7.89 -18.59
C MET A 511 10.23 8.60 -19.37
N ARG A 512 11.05 9.39 -18.67
CA ARG A 512 12.22 10.06 -19.24
C ARG A 512 13.48 9.80 -18.44
N SER A 513 14.62 9.88 -19.12
CA SER A 513 15.93 9.85 -18.49
C SER A 513 16.62 11.20 -18.65
N GLU A 514 17.40 11.57 -17.66
CA GLU A 514 18.26 12.74 -17.66
C GLU A 514 19.58 12.43 -16.93
N SER A 515 20.63 13.17 -17.26
CA SER A 515 21.93 13.03 -16.59
C SER A 515 22.54 14.39 -16.29
N LYS A 516 23.31 14.46 -15.21
CA LYS A 516 24.05 15.66 -14.79
C LYS A 516 25.42 15.26 -14.27
N ARG A 517 26.40 16.13 -14.52
CA ARG A 517 27.78 15.90 -14.11
C ARG A 517 28.15 16.73 -12.89
N ILE A 518 28.96 16.14 -12.02
CA ILE A 518 29.50 16.76 -10.81
C ILE A 518 31.02 16.58 -10.85
N LYS A 519 31.76 17.69 -10.73
CA LYS A 519 33.23 17.71 -10.84
C LYS A 519 33.89 17.88 -9.48
N GLY A 520 35.05 17.28 -9.33
CA GLY A 520 36.00 17.52 -8.25
C GLY A 520 37.33 18.02 -8.81
N ALA A 521 38.33 18.15 -7.93
CA ALA A 521 39.66 18.60 -8.34
C ALA A 521 40.43 17.54 -9.16
N GLY A 522 40.10 16.26 -9.00
CA GLY A 522 40.78 15.15 -9.68
C GLY A 522 39.85 14.23 -10.45
N GLY A 523 38.65 14.68 -10.81
CA GLY A 523 37.73 13.85 -11.58
C GLY A 523 36.37 14.45 -11.85
N GLU A 524 35.51 13.62 -12.43
CA GLU A 524 34.13 13.93 -12.77
C GLU A 524 33.27 12.66 -12.64
N LEU A 525 32.10 12.82 -12.02
CA LEU A 525 31.04 11.80 -12.01
C LEU A 525 29.85 12.28 -12.84
N GLU A 526 29.13 11.33 -13.43
CA GLU A 526 27.81 11.56 -14.03
C GLU A 526 26.74 10.81 -13.23
N VAL A 527 25.74 11.55 -12.78
CA VAL A 527 24.54 11.01 -12.16
C VAL A 527 23.48 10.88 -13.25
N GLN A 528 22.99 9.67 -13.45
CA GLN A 528 21.94 9.34 -14.42
C GLN A 528 20.67 8.97 -13.66
N VAL A 529 19.56 9.60 -14.02
CA VAL A 529 18.24 9.36 -13.43
C VAL A 529 17.28 8.93 -14.53
N THR A 530 16.59 7.81 -14.32
CA THR A 530 15.48 7.36 -15.17
C THR A 530 14.20 7.34 -14.36
N TRP A 531 13.22 8.12 -14.80
CA TRP A 531 11.92 8.29 -14.15
C TRP A 531 10.89 7.32 -14.72
N LEU A 532 10.15 6.64 -13.85
CA LEU A 532 9.24 5.55 -14.21
C LEU A 532 7.90 5.59 -13.46
#